data_AF-A0A931LT20-F1
#
_entry.id   AF-A0A931LT20-F1
#
_cell.length_a   1.000
_cell.length_b   1.000
_cell.length_c   1.000
_cell.angle_alpha   90.00
_cell.angle_beta   90.00
_cell.angle_gamma   90.00
#
_symmetry.space_group_name_H-M   'P 1'
#
loop_
_entity.id
_entity.type
_entity.pdbx_description
1 polymer ?
#
loop_
_entity_poly.entity_id
_entity_poly.type
_entity_poly.pdbx_seq_one_letter_code
_entity_poly.pdbx_strand_id
1 'polypeptide(L)'
;MAPRLSQKEQKEFRGMIQRLETLRKRLGWTQADTARFCKVEQGTYSRWISGQSYPEPLAWAGLKALMPEIVAELRASAKELQQLLKELNEARG
;
A
#
# COMPACT_ATOMS: atom_id res chain seq x y z
N MET A 1 -22.28 -4.84 -18.17
CA MET A 1 -20.96 -4.20 -17.95
C MET A 1 -20.79 -4.00 -16.46
N ALA A 2 -19.65 -4.42 -15.88
CA ALA A 2 -19.35 -4.07 -14.49
C ALA A 2 -19.20 -2.53 -14.37
N PRO A 3 -19.65 -1.93 -13.26
CA PRO A 3 -19.54 -0.51 -13.06
C PRO A 3 -18.06 -0.10 -12.99
N ARG A 4 -17.72 1.05 -13.60
CA ARG A 4 -16.36 1.61 -13.62
C ARG A 4 -16.31 2.83 -12.71
N LEU A 5 -15.12 3.13 -12.18
CA LEU A 5 -14.86 4.37 -11.46
C LEU A 5 -15.11 5.59 -12.35
N SER A 6 -15.71 6.63 -11.79
CA SER A 6 -15.76 7.96 -12.41
C SER A 6 -14.36 8.55 -12.61
N GLN A 7 -14.20 9.54 -13.48
CA GLN A 7 -12.91 10.22 -13.68
C GLN A 7 -12.34 10.81 -12.37
N LYS A 8 -13.22 11.34 -11.50
CA LYS A 8 -12.84 11.85 -10.18
C LYS A 8 -12.27 10.72 -9.32
N GLU A 9 -12.95 9.59 -9.22
CA GLU A 9 -12.48 8.45 -8.44
C GLU A 9 -11.20 7.83 -9.01
N GLN A 10 -11.03 7.80 -10.33
CA GLN A 10 -9.78 7.37 -10.95
C GLN A 10 -8.60 8.27 -10.57
N LYS A 11 -8.82 9.60 -10.54
CA LYS A 11 -7.80 10.58 -10.09
C LYS A 11 -7.48 10.41 -8.61
N GLU A 12 -8.49 10.23 -7.77
CA GLU A 12 -8.33 9.96 -6.34
C GLU A 12 -7.54 8.67 -6.10
N PHE A 13 -7.96 7.58 -6.74
CA PHE A 13 -7.26 6.30 -6.69
C PHE A 13 -5.81 6.45 -7.14
N ARG A 14 -5.56 7.20 -8.22
CA ARG A 14 -4.19 7.41 -8.73
C ARG A 14 -3.30 8.11 -7.71
N GLY A 15 -3.78 9.20 -7.12
CA GLY A 15 -3.02 9.90 -6.09
C GLY A 15 -2.78 9.03 -4.85
N MET A 16 -3.75 8.20 -4.49
CA MET A 16 -3.61 7.30 -3.34
C MET A 16 -2.63 6.15 -3.61
N ILE A 17 -2.74 5.43 -4.73
CA ILE A 17 -1.88 4.28 -5.03
C ILE A 17 -0.41 4.71 -5.16
N GLN A 18 -0.14 5.92 -5.67
CA GLN A 18 1.21 6.50 -5.73
C GLN A 18 1.79 6.82 -4.34
N ARG A 19 0.96 7.29 -3.41
CA ARG A 19 1.38 7.52 -2.02
C ARG A 19 1.68 6.20 -1.31
N LEU A 20 0.82 5.20 -1.49
CA LEU A 20 1.03 3.85 -0.95
C LEU A 20 2.32 3.23 -1.50
N GLU A 21 2.56 3.36 -2.80
CA GLU A 21 3.80 2.93 -3.47
C GLU A 21 5.05 3.62 -2.88
N THR A 22 4.96 4.92 -2.61
CA THR A 22 6.05 5.68 -1.99
C THR A 22 6.29 5.22 -0.56
N LEU A 23 5.23 5.01 0.21
CA LEU A 23 5.31 4.58 1.60
C LEU A 23 5.92 3.19 1.70
N ARG A 24 5.45 2.21 0.91
CA ARG A 24 6.03 0.85 0.95
C ARG A 24 7.52 0.86 0.64
N LYS A 25 7.97 1.68 -0.32
CA LYS A 25 9.39 1.79 -0.71
C LYS A 25 10.24 2.33 0.43
N ARG A 26 9.77 3.40 1.07
CA ARG A 26 10.44 4.00 2.23
C ARG A 26 10.58 3.04 3.41
N LEU A 27 9.66 2.07 3.50
CA LEU A 27 9.60 1.09 4.57
C LEU A 27 10.24 -0.25 4.20
N GLY A 28 10.79 -0.38 2.99
CA GLY A 28 11.41 -1.62 2.52
C GLY A 28 10.42 -2.73 2.18
N TRP A 29 9.12 -2.45 2.07
CA TRP A 29 8.09 -3.43 1.76
C TRP A 29 8.06 -3.79 0.27
N THR A 30 7.93 -5.10 -0.01
CA THR A 30 7.79 -5.56 -1.38
C THR A 30 6.40 -5.24 -1.94
N GLN A 31 6.26 -5.31 -3.26
CA GLN A 31 4.94 -5.23 -3.89
C GLN A 31 4.04 -6.41 -3.47
N ALA A 32 4.62 -7.59 -3.22
CA ALA A 32 3.87 -8.77 -2.82
C ALA A 32 3.26 -8.60 -1.43
N ASP A 33 4.02 -8.04 -0.48
CA ASP A 33 3.52 -7.76 0.87
C ASP A 33 2.37 -6.77 0.80
N THR A 34 2.59 -5.65 0.11
CA THR A 34 1.55 -4.61 0.00
C THR A 34 0.29 -5.13 -0.71
N ALA A 35 0.45 -5.96 -1.73
CA ALA A 35 -0.68 -6.59 -2.43
C ALA A 35 -1.47 -7.54 -1.52
N ARG A 36 -0.79 -8.35 -0.68
CA ARG A 36 -1.44 -9.20 0.33
C ARG A 36 -2.28 -8.37 1.31
N PHE A 37 -1.74 -7.25 1.80
CA PHE A 37 -2.49 -6.33 2.65
C PHE A 37 -3.71 -5.71 1.94
N CYS A 38 -3.56 -5.37 0.66
CA CYS A 38 -4.68 -4.91 -0.17
C CYS A 38 -5.63 -6.05 -0.62
N LYS A 39 -5.38 -7.30 -0.20
CA LYS A 39 -6.15 -8.50 -0.59
C LYS A 39 -6.25 -8.67 -2.11
N VAL A 40 -5.17 -8.37 -2.83
CA VAL A 40 -5.07 -8.56 -4.28
C VAL A 40 -3.79 -9.30 -4.64
N GLU A 41 -3.76 -9.83 -5.85
CA GLU A 41 -2.53 -10.38 -6.42
C GLU A 41 -1.48 -9.27 -6.66
N GLN A 42 -0.20 -9.62 -6.53
CA GLN A 42 0.90 -8.70 -6.80
C GLN A 42 0.84 -8.12 -8.23
N GLY A 43 0.42 -8.92 -9.22
CA GLY A 43 0.24 -8.46 -10.59
C GLY A 43 -0.85 -7.38 -10.72
N THR A 44 -1.95 -7.53 -9.99
CA THR A 44 -3.03 -6.53 -9.94
C THR A 44 -2.55 -5.23 -9.32
N TYR A 45 -1.85 -5.31 -8.18
CA TYR A 45 -1.24 -4.16 -7.54
C TYR A 45 -0.23 -3.45 -8.45
N SER A 46 0.62 -4.20 -9.16
CA SER A 46 1.57 -3.65 -10.13
C SER A 46 0.88 -2.91 -11.29
N ARG A 47 -0.20 -3.48 -11.85
CA ARG A 47 -1.01 -2.82 -12.89
C ARG A 47 -1.69 -1.53 -12.41
N TRP A 48 -2.12 -1.49 -11.16
CA TRP A 48 -2.63 -0.26 -10.56
C TRP A 48 -1.56 0.83 -10.46
N ILE A 49 -0.33 0.46 -10.08
CA ILE A 49 0.80 1.40 -9.99
C ILE A 49 1.22 1.89 -11.37
N SER A 50 1.26 1.03 -12.38
CA SER A 50 1.60 1.44 -13.75
C SER A 50 0.48 2.22 -14.44
N GLY A 51 -0.73 2.22 -13.88
CA GLY A 51 -1.91 2.87 -14.47
C GLY A 51 -2.55 2.05 -15.59
N GLN A 52 -2.20 0.77 -15.72
CA GLN A 52 -2.77 -0.15 -16.70
C GLN A 52 -4.17 -0.63 -16.31
N SER A 53 -4.53 -0.55 -15.03
CA SER A 53 -5.87 -0.88 -14.56
C SER A 53 -6.30 -0.03 -13.36
N TYR A 54 -7.60 -0.01 -13.12
CA TYR A 54 -8.25 0.58 -11.96
C TYR A 54 -9.03 -0.49 -11.21
N PRO A 55 -9.19 -0.37 -9.88
CA PRO A 55 -10.08 -1.25 -9.13
C PRO A 55 -11.53 -1.02 -9.54
N GLU A 56 -12.37 -2.04 -9.36
CA GLU A 56 -13.82 -1.86 -9.43
C GLU A 56 -14.31 -0.94 -8.29
N PRO A 57 -15.46 -0.25 -8.44
CA PRO A 57 -15.98 0.67 -7.42
C PRO A 57 -16.10 0.07 -6.02
N LEU A 58 -16.55 -1.19 -5.92
CA LEU A 58 -16.67 -1.88 -4.62
C LEU A 58 -15.29 -2.15 -4.01
N ALA A 59 -14.34 -2.61 -4.81
CA ALA A 59 -12.95 -2.81 -4.39
C ALA A 59 -12.31 -1.48 -3.99
N TRP A 60 -12.62 -0.39 -4.69
CA TRP A 60 -12.16 0.95 -4.34
C TRP A 60 -12.70 1.43 -2.99
N ALA A 61 -14.00 1.22 -2.75
CA ALA A 61 -14.63 1.55 -1.48
C ALA A 61 -14.01 0.76 -0.32
N GLY A 62 -13.83 -0.55 -0.49
CA GLY A 62 -13.17 -1.40 0.51
C GLY A 62 -11.73 -0.98 0.77
N LEU A 63 -10.96 -0.68 -0.28
CA LEU A 63 -9.59 -0.23 -0.14
C LEU A 63 -9.51 1.09 0.64
N LYS A 64 -10.38 2.05 0.36
CA LYS A 64 -10.47 3.31 1.12
C LYS A 64 -10.73 3.07 2.62
N ALA A 65 -11.63 2.14 2.94
CA ALA A 65 -11.94 1.80 4.33
C ALA A 65 -10.73 1.17 5.05
N LEU A 66 -9.92 0.38 4.34
CA LEU A 66 -8.72 -0.27 4.89
C LEU A 66 -7.48 0.63 4.95
N MET A 67 -7.49 1.81 4.30
CA MET A 67 -6.30 2.67 4.22
C MET A 67 -5.73 3.10 5.57
N PRO A 68 -6.53 3.51 6.57
CA PRO A 68 -5.98 3.89 7.87
C PRO A 68 -5.22 2.74 8.53
N GLU A 69 -5.75 1.52 8.46
CA GLU A 69 -5.13 0.32 9.01
C GLU A 69 -3.85 -0.03 8.27
N ILE A 70 -3.87 -0.02 6.92
CA ILE A 70 -2.68 -0.28 6.10
C ILE A 70 -1.57 0.73 6.42
N VAL A 71 -1.90 2.01 6.57
CA VAL A 71 -0.91 3.05 6.92
C VAL A 71 -0.42 2.88 8.36
N ALA A 72 -1.28 2.50 9.30
CA ALA A 72 -0.89 2.27 10.69
C ALA A 72 0.08 1.08 10.81
N GLU A 73 -0.26 -0.04 10.17
CA GLU A 73 0.58 -1.25 10.14
C GLU A 73 1.95 -0.96 9.51
N LEU A 74 1.96 -0.30 8.35
CA LEU A 74 3.18 0.16 7.69
C LEU A 74 4.08 0.98 8.64
N ARG A 75 3.50 1.90 9.41
CA ARG A 75 4.24 2.73 10.37
C ARG A 75 4.72 1.93 11.59
N ALA A 76 3.93 0.98 12.06
CA ALA A 76 4.29 0.13 13.20
C ALA A 76 5.52 -0.73 12.87
N SER A 77 5.49 -1.43 11.73
CA SER A 77 6.64 -2.25 11.29
C SER A 77 7.91 -1.41 11.10
N ALA A 78 7.77 -0.17 10.63
CA ALA A 78 8.90 0.76 10.52
C ALA A 78 9.58 1.02 11.87
N LYS A 79 8.76 1.25 12.90
CA LYS A 79 9.21 1.58 14.25
C LYS A 79 9.88 0.39 14.92
N GLU A 80 9.32 -0.81 14.76
CA GLU A 80 9.88 -2.05 15.28
C GLU A 80 11.26 -2.32 14.70
N LEU A 81 11.44 -2.16 13.38
CA LEU A 81 12.74 -2.31 12.73
C LEU A 81 13.77 -1.28 13.24
N GLN A 82 13.37 -0.01 13.41
CA GLN A 82 14.26 1.01 13.97
C GLN A 82 14.69 0.68 15.41
N GLN A 83 13.78 0.15 16.21
CA GLN A 83 14.07 -0.26 17.59
C GLN A 83 15.04 -1.46 17.63
N LEU A 84 14.79 -2.48 16.82
CA LEU A 84 15.69 -3.64 16.71
C LEU A 84 17.09 -3.23 16.23
N LEU A 85 17.19 -2.33 15.24
CA LEU A 85 18.48 -1.81 14.77
C LEU A 85 19.24 -1.06 15.87
N LYS A 86 18.54 -0.29 16.70
CA LYS A 86 19.13 0.41 17.84
C LYS A 86 19.68 -0.59 18.86
N GLU A 87 18.89 -1.58 19.26
CA GLU A 87 19.30 -2.62 20.21
C GLU A 87 20.51 -3.42 19.71
N LEU A 88 20.54 -3.78 18.43
CA LEU A 88 21.67 -4.49 17.83
C LEU A 88 22.97 -3.66 17.81
N ASN A 89 22.86 -2.34 17.65
CA ASN A 89 24.03 -1.45 17.71
C ASN A 89 24.53 -1.28 19.15
N GLU A 90 23.63 -1.15 20.12
CA GLU A 90 23.95 -1.06 21.54
C GLU A 90 24.58 -2.36 22.07
N ALA A 91 24.14 -3.52 21.59
CA ALA A 91 24.70 -4.83 21.97
C ALA A 91 26.08 -5.13 21.34
N ARG A 92 26.53 -4.32 20.38
CA ARG A 92 27.83 -4.44 19.70
C ARG A 92 28.91 -3.49 20.24
N GLY A 93 28.54 -2.52 21.08
CA GLY A 93 29.46 -1.60 21.77
C GLY A 93 29.77 -2.08 23.18
#